data_AF-A0A6J6KNN2-F1
#
_entry.id   AF-A0A6J6KNN2-F1
#
_cell.length_a   1.000
_cell.length_b   1.000
_cell.length_c   1.000
_cell.angle_alpha   90.00
_cell.angle_beta   90.00
_cell.angle_gamma   90.00
#
_symmetry.space_group_name_H-M   'P 1'
#
loop_
_entity.id
_entity.type
_entity.pdbx_description
1 polymer ?
#
loop_
_entity_poly.entity_id
_entity_poly.type
_entity_poly.pdbx_seq_one_letter_code
_entity_poly.pdbx_strand_id
1 'polypeptide(L)'
;MVHQDDVAKAPSPGLVVSTLPGGAEFSFVPELTVLRSSALLDVAYHPWPSQAAVLWQREGALVISGLSMLVHQALHQIRWFFNGHANEPIPGEGEVLQAMKRSVGLPSS
;
A
#
# COMPACT_ATOMS: atom_id res chain seq x y z
N MET A 1 -2.90 -18.31 10.12
CA MET A 1 -4.20 -17.66 9.84
C MET A 1 -4.58 -16.97 11.13
N VAL A 2 -4.46 -15.64 11.20
CA VAL A 2 -4.82 -14.90 12.43
C VAL A 2 -6.34 -15.03 12.57
N HIS A 3 -6.79 -15.66 13.64
CA HIS A 3 -8.21 -15.83 13.91
C HIS A 3 -8.73 -14.54 14.56
N GLN A 4 -10.01 -14.24 14.30
CA GLN A 4 -10.69 -12.99 14.65
C GLN A 4 -10.60 -12.63 16.14
N ASP A 5 -10.46 -13.63 17.01
CA ASP A 5 -10.32 -13.48 18.46
C ASP A 5 -8.97 -12.86 18.88
N ASP A 6 -7.94 -12.91 18.02
CA ASP A 6 -6.64 -12.30 18.29
C ASP A 6 -6.65 -10.77 18.08
N VAL A 7 -7.50 -10.29 17.17
CA VAL A 7 -7.63 -8.85 16.85
C VAL A 7 -8.37 -8.11 17.97
N ALA A 8 -9.36 -8.74 18.61
CA ALA A 8 -10.14 -8.14 19.69
C ALA A 8 -9.35 -7.92 20.99
N LYS A 9 -8.18 -8.56 21.15
CA LYS A 9 -7.26 -8.37 22.29
C LYS A 9 -6.04 -7.52 21.97
N ALA A 10 -5.82 -7.19 20.70
CA ALA A 10 -4.69 -6.39 20.28
C ALA A 10 -4.94 -4.90 20.56
N PRO A 11 -3.91 -4.10 20.88
CA PRO A 11 -4.03 -2.65 20.87
C PRO A 11 -4.50 -2.17 19.49
N SER A 12 -5.30 -1.10 19.45
CA SER A 12 -5.79 -0.54 18.18
C SER A 12 -4.63 -0.28 17.22
N PRO A 13 -4.66 -0.82 15.99
CA PRO A 13 -3.52 -0.76 15.09
C PRO A 13 -3.32 0.67 14.55
N GLY A 14 -2.07 1.10 14.42
CA GLY A 14 -1.76 2.34 13.69
C GLY A 14 -1.75 2.18 12.16
N LEU A 15 -1.73 0.95 11.67
CA LEU A 15 -1.69 0.61 10.24
C LEU A 15 -2.43 -0.70 9.99
N VAL A 16 -3.29 -0.71 8.97
CA VAL A 16 -3.90 -1.90 8.41
C VAL A 16 -3.36 -2.10 6.99
N VAL A 17 -3.04 -3.35 6.64
CA VAL A 17 -2.57 -3.73 5.30
C VAL A 17 -3.60 -4.66 4.66
N SER A 18 -4.20 -4.22 3.55
CA SER A 18 -5.05 -5.05 2.70
C SER A 18 -4.17 -5.68 1.61
N THR A 19 -4.11 -7.02 1.61
CA THR A 19 -3.43 -7.79 0.54
C THR A 19 -4.41 -8.41 -0.44
N LEU A 20 -5.65 -7.92 -0.46
CA LEU A 20 -6.65 -8.38 -1.40
C LEU A 20 -6.32 -7.90 -2.82
N PRO A 21 -6.47 -8.75 -3.85
CA PRO A 21 -6.27 -8.31 -5.22
C PRO A 21 -7.36 -7.31 -5.63
N GLY A 22 -7.05 -6.50 -6.64
CA GLY A 22 -8.01 -5.53 -7.18
C GLY A 22 -9.30 -6.18 -7.65
N GLY A 23 -10.45 -5.61 -7.25
CA GLY A 23 -11.77 -6.13 -7.58
C GLY A 23 -12.23 -7.31 -6.72
N ALA A 24 -11.41 -7.81 -5.79
CA ALA A 24 -11.85 -8.78 -4.80
C ALA A 24 -12.90 -8.18 -3.86
N GLU A 25 -13.80 -9.03 -3.39
CA GLU A 25 -14.79 -8.66 -2.40
C GLU A 25 -14.14 -8.38 -1.04
N PHE A 26 -14.55 -7.28 -0.39
CA PHE A 26 -14.17 -6.95 0.96
C PHE A 26 -15.33 -7.30 1.91
N SER A 27 -15.44 -8.58 2.27
CA SER A 27 -16.57 -9.12 3.05
C SER A 27 -16.50 -8.81 4.56
N PHE A 28 -15.72 -7.80 4.96
CA PHE A 28 -15.49 -7.43 6.35
C PHE A 28 -15.86 -5.97 6.60
N VAL A 29 -16.43 -5.68 7.76
CA VAL A 29 -16.70 -4.30 8.21
C VAL A 29 -15.83 -4.04 9.44
N PRO A 30 -14.75 -3.26 9.31
CA PRO A 30 -13.90 -2.88 10.43
C PRO A 30 -14.66 -2.04 11.45
N GLU A 31 -14.26 -2.16 12.72
CA GLU A 31 -14.75 -1.25 13.76
C GLU A 31 -14.38 0.20 13.43
N LEU A 32 -15.26 1.14 13.82
CA LEU A 32 -15.05 2.57 13.58
C LEU A 32 -13.77 3.10 14.25
N THR A 33 -13.41 2.53 15.40
CA THR A 33 -12.16 2.83 16.13
C THR A 33 -10.94 2.53 15.25
N VAL A 34 -10.92 1.38 14.57
CA VAL A 34 -9.86 0.96 13.65
C VAL A 34 -9.78 1.90 12.46
N LEU A 35 -10.92 2.19 11.81
CA LEU A 35 -10.96 3.10 10.66
C LEU A 35 -10.40 4.50 10.97
N ARG A 36 -10.65 5.02 12.18
CA ARG A 36 -10.23 6.36 12.60
C ARG A 36 -8.81 6.44 13.16
N SER A 37 -8.29 5.33 13.70
CA SER A 37 -6.98 5.30 14.38
C SER A 37 -5.86 4.68 13.53
N SER A 38 -6.18 4.16 12.34
CA SER A 38 -5.21 3.50 11.47
C SER A 38 -5.12 4.15 10.09
N ALA A 39 -3.92 4.14 9.51
CA ALA A 39 -3.77 4.28 8.06
C ALA A 39 -4.09 2.94 7.36
N LEU A 40 -4.46 3.00 6.09
CA LEU A 40 -4.59 1.84 5.23
C LEU A 40 -3.50 1.83 4.17
N LEU A 41 -2.73 0.74 4.10
CA LEU A 41 -1.96 0.37 2.93
C LEU A 41 -2.72 -0.71 2.17
N ASP A 42 -3.18 -0.40 0.95
CA ASP A 42 -3.91 -1.36 0.12
C ASP A 42 -3.06 -1.79 -1.07
N VAL A 43 -2.82 -3.09 -1.22
CA VAL A 43 -2.11 -3.64 -2.37
C VAL A 43 -2.88 -3.39 -3.68
N ALA A 44 -4.20 -3.24 -3.62
CA ALA A 44 -4.99 -2.92 -4.79
C ALA A 44 -4.64 -1.52 -5.33
N TYR A 45 -4.33 -1.46 -6.62
CA TYR A 45 -4.12 -0.22 -7.37
C TYR A 45 -5.10 -0.04 -8.53
N HIS A 46 -5.77 -1.11 -8.97
CA HIS A 46 -6.81 -1.06 -9.99
C HIS A 46 -7.79 -2.24 -9.83
N PRO A 47 -9.11 -2.05 -9.93
CA PRO A 47 -9.80 -0.76 -9.96
C PRO A 47 -9.57 0.06 -8.68
N TRP A 48 -9.69 1.38 -8.78
CA TRP A 48 -9.44 2.31 -7.66
C TRP A 48 -10.58 3.33 -7.52
N PRO A 49 -11.01 3.67 -6.29
CA PRO A 49 -10.62 3.07 -5.00
C PRO A 49 -11.14 1.64 -4.83
N SER A 50 -10.42 0.82 -4.06
CA SER A 50 -10.92 -0.49 -3.63
C SER A 50 -12.07 -0.35 -2.62
N GLN A 51 -12.78 -1.44 -2.33
CA GLN A 51 -13.82 -1.44 -1.28
C GLN A 51 -13.25 -1.06 0.10
N ALA A 52 -12.05 -1.54 0.44
CA ALA A 52 -11.38 -1.19 1.70
C ALA A 52 -10.97 0.29 1.73
N ALA A 53 -10.39 0.79 0.63
CA ALA A 53 -9.98 2.19 0.51
C ALA A 53 -11.15 3.16 0.72
N VAL A 54 -12.34 2.83 0.20
CA VAL A 54 -13.55 3.64 0.42
C VAL A 54 -13.89 3.78 1.90
N LEU A 55 -13.74 2.71 2.71
CA LEU A 55 -14.07 2.74 4.14
C LEU A 55 -13.14 3.67 4.92
N TRP A 56 -11.82 3.58 4.69
CA TRP A 56 -10.85 4.46 5.34
C TRP A 56 -10.96 5.91 4.87
N GLN A 57 -11.14 6.13 3.56
CA GLN A 57 -11.32 7.48 3.00
C GLN A 57 -12.54 8.19 3.58
N ARG A 58 -13.64 7.47 3.81
CA ARG A 58 -14.86 8.02 4.43
C ARG A 58 -14.64 8.54 5.84
N GLU A 59 -13.74 7.93 6.60
CA GLU A 59 -13.37 8.39 7.95
C GLU A 59 -12.23 9.41 7.94
N GLY A 60 -11.78 9.87 6.75
CA GLY A 60 -10.71 10.85 6.61
C GLY A 60 -9.31 10.30 6.93
N ALA A 61 -9.17 8.98 6.99
CA ALA A 61 -7.90 8.33 7.30
C ALA A 61 -6.94 8.35 6.10
N LEU A 62 -5.63 8.24 6.38
CA LEU A 62 -4.60 8.13 5.34
C LEU A 62 -4.76 6.79 4.60
N VAL A 63 -4.88 6.87 3.27
CA VAL A 63 -4.95 5.69 2.40
C VAL A 63 -3.82 5.74 1.38
N ILE A 64 -3.01 4.68 1.34
CA ILE A 64 -1.89 4.49 0.44
C ILE A 64 -2.26 3.38 -0.55
N SER A 65 -2.39 3.74 -1.83
CA SER A 65 -2.62 2.79 -2.93
C SER A 65 -1.37 1.95 -3.23
N GLY A 66 -1.61 0.74 -3.72
CA GLY A 66 -0.57 -0.20 -4.15
C GLY A 66 0.34 0.32 -5.25
N LEU A 67 -0.02 1.41 -5.96
CA LEU A 67 0.87 2.06 -6.93
C LEU A 67 2.19 2.48 -6.31
N SER A 68 2.16 3.01 -5.08
CA SER A 68 3.39 3.44 -4.40
C SER A 68 4.30 2.26 -4.13
N MET A 69 3.73 1.15 -3.67
CA MET A 69 4.46 -0.10 -3.46
C MET A 69 5.01 -0.66 -4.78
N LEU A 70 4.20 -0.67 -5.84
CA LEU A 70 4.56 -1.18 -7.17
C LEU A 70 5.80 -0.46 -7.73
N VAL A 71 5.85 0.87 -7.62
CA VAL A 71 7.01 1.66 -8.06
C VAL A 71 8.28 1.29 -7.30
N HIS A 72 8.21 1.16 -5.97
CA HIS A 72 9.38 0.80 -5.18
C HIS A 72 9.84 -0.64 -5.45
N GLN A 73 8.91 -1.57 -5.66
CA GLN A 73 9.22 -2.94 -6.05
C GLN A 73 9.90 -2.99 -7.43
N ALA A 74 9.41 -2.22 -8.40
CA ALA A 74 10.02 -2.12 -9.73
C ALA A 74 11.46 -1.56 -9.62
N LEU A 75 11.68 -0.53 -8.79
CA LEU A 75 13.01 0.01 -8.57
C LEU A 75 13.97 -1.03 -7.96
N HIS A 76 13.49 -1.82 -6.99
CA HIS A 76 14.27 -2.92 -6.41
C HIS A 76 14.62 -4.00 -7.43
N GLN A 77 13.73 -4.30 -8.39
CA GLN A 77 14.03 -5.23 -9.49
C GLN A 77 15.11 -4.68 -10.41
N ILE A 78 15.09 -3.38 -10.73
CA ILE A 78 16.15 -2.76 -11.54
C ILE A 78 17.51 -2.85 -10.83
N ARG A 79 17.57 -2.55 -9.52
CA ARG A 79 18.81 -2.73 -8.74
C ARG A 79 19.34 -4.16 -8.87
N TRP A 80 18.45 -5.16 -8.76
CA TRP A 80 18.81 -6.56 -8.96
C TRP A 80 19.39 -6.84 -10.34
N PHE A 81 18.73 -6.35 -11.41
CA PHE A 81 19.21 -6.57 -12.77
C PHE A 81 20.52 -5.84 -13.08
N PHE A 82 20.78 -4.71 -12.44
CA PHE A 82 21.99 -3.91 -12.65
C PHE A 82 23.17 -4.36 -11.78
N ASN A 83 22.95 -4.61 -10.48
CA ASN A 83 23.99 -4.92 -9.49
C ASN A 83 24.11 -6.42 -9.15
N GLY A 84 23.12 -7.24 -9.49
CA GLY A 84 23.01 -8.61 -8.95
C GLY A 84 22.50 -8.66 -7.49
N HIS A 85 22.08 -7.52 -6.92
CA HIS A 85 21.44 -7.41 -5.60
C HIS A 85 20.64 -6.10 -5.47
N ALA A 86 19.68 -6.04 -4.54
CA ALA A 86 18.85 -4.85 -4.32
C ALA A 86 19.35 -3.87 -3.23
N ASN A 87 20.46 -4.18 -2.56
CA ASN A 87 20.88 -3.47 -1.34
C ASN A 87 21.52 -2.11 -1.63
N GLU A 88 22.03 -1.90 -2.84
CA GLU A 88 22.70 -0.67 -3.24
C GLU A 88 21.94 0.03 -4.37
N PRO A 89 21.83 1.37 -4.32
CA PRO A 89 21.26 2.15 -5.40
C PRO A 89 22.03 2.02 -6.71
N ILE A 90 21.34 2.23 -7.83
CA ILE A 90 21.98 2.39 -9.15
C ILE A 90 22.38 3.87 -9.37
N PRO A 91 23.35 4.14 -10.28
CA PRO A 91 23.58 5.50 -10.75
C PRO A 91 22.27 6.13 -11.31
N GLY A 92 21.95 7.35 -10.89
CA GLY A 92 20.74 8.06 -11.35
C GLY A 92 19.41 7.54 -10.76
N GLU A 93 19.43 6.73 -9.71
CA GLU A 93 18.22 6.10 -9.15
C GLU A 93 17.09 7.09 -8.84
N GLY A 94 17.42 8.26 -8.28
CA GLY A 94 16.42 9.28 -7.97
C GLY A 94 15.64 9.75 -9.21
N GLU A 95 16.31 9.89 -10.35
CA GLU A 95 15.69 10.29 -11.62
C GLU A 95 14.78 9.17 -12.14
N VAL A 96 15.23 7.92 -12.03
CA VAL A 96 14.43 6.73 -12.39
C VAL A 96 13.18 6.64 -11.53
N LEU A 97 13.30 6.78 -10.20
CA LEU A 97 12.17 6.76 -9.28
C LEU A 97 11.16 7.87 -9.60
N GLN A 98 11.65 9.08 -9.90
CA GLN A 98 10.78 10.19 -10.27
C GLN A 98 10.08 9.96 -11.61
N ALA A 99 10.77 9.39 -12.59
CA ALA A 99 10.15 9.00 -13.86
C ALA A 99 9.06 7.94 -13.67
N MET A 100 9.31 6.92 -12.85
CA MET A 100 8.33 5.88 -12.52
C MET A 100 7.10 6.44 -11.79
N LYS A 101 7.30 7.29 -10.77
CA LYS A 101 6.18 7.94 -10.06
C LYS A 101 5.28 8.71 -11.03
N ARG A 102 5.88 9.51 -11.93
CA ARG A 102 5.14 10.28 -12.95
C ARG A 102 4.38 9.40 -13.92
N SER A 103 4.93 8.26 -14.34
CA SER A 103 4.27 7.39 -15.33
C SER A 103 2.99 6.73 -14.79
N VAL A 104 2.82 6.66 -13.46
CA VAL A 104 1.62 6.12 -12.81
C VAL A 104 0.78 7.20 -12.09
N GLY A 105 1.09 8.49 -12.30
CA GLY A 105 0.34 9.61 -11.71
C GLY A 105 0.57 9.83 -10.21
N LEU A 106 1.66 9.30 -9.64
CA LEU A 106 2.04 9.57 -8.25
C LEU A 106 2.77 10.92 -8.10
N PRO A 107 2.61 11.61 -6.95
CA PRO A 107 3.29 12.87 -6.68
C PRO A 107 4.82 12.71 -6.61
N SER A 108 5.54 13.74 -7.06
CA SER A 108 7.01 13.76 -7.14
C SER A 108 7.72 14.16 -5.83
N SER A 109 6.98 14.46 -4.76
CA SER A 109 7.53 14.84 -3.46
C SER A 109 8.31 13.72 -2.78
#